data_AF-A0A936FY37-F1
#
_entry.id   AF-A0A936FY37-F1
#
_cell.length_a   1.000
_cell.length_b   1.000
_cell.length_c   1.000
_cell.angle_alpha   90.00
_cell.angle_beta   90.00
_cell.angle_gamma   90.00
#
_symmetry.space_group_name_H-M   'P 1'
#
loop_
_entity.id
_entity.type
_entity.pdbx_description
1 polymer ?
#
loop_
_entity_poly.entity_id
_entity_poly.type
_entity_poly.pdbx_seq_one_letter_code
_entity_poly.pdbx_strand_id
1 'polypeptide(L)'
;MKHYFRLLRYLIPYKSKVISSIVLNILTVFFSLGSIAIIIPVLKIIFKNITITPDKPIYNGNIKTYSEQILNYYISFYANLNGPFYVLLWVVGIAGFLFLCKNVLRYFAEILLVNIKNGVERDIRNDLHRKILEMPIAQLTEQRKGDLMARLTNDILEIQWAIFSSIQRLIQDPLMIILTVIVLIFFSAKLTVFVIILIPITGLVITSLGNSLKKPSERAKEELGKIMSHIEENIGALSAIRSYVGEDRIQKKFEQSNQHYLQQ
;
A
#
# COMPACT_ATOMS: atom_id res chain seq x y z
N MET A 1 5.24 -18.81 11.75
CA MET A 1 5.27 -17.76 12.80
C MET A 1 6.66 -17.55 13.41
N LYS A 2 7.31 -18.54 14.06
CA LYS A 2 8.61 -18.35 14.76
C LYS A 2 9.76 -17.84 13.86
N HIS A 3 9.85 -18.29 12.61
CA HIS A 3 10.88 -17.83 11.67
C HIS A 3 10.68 -16.37 11.22
N TYR A 4 9.44 -15.89 11.17
CA TYR A 4 9.10 -14.50 10.80
C TYR A 4 9.60 -13.49 11.84
N PHE A 5 9.45 -13.80 13.13
CA PHE A 5 9.97 -12.94 14.21
C PHE A 5 11.50 -12.87 14.25
N ARG A 6 12.19 -13.92 13.80
CA ARG A 6 13.66 -13.90 13.70
C ARG A 6 14.13 -12.91 12.63
N LEU A 7 13.35 -12.74 11.57
CA LEU A 7 13.62 -11.80 10.48
C LEU A 7 13.33 -10.35 10.90
N LEU A 8 12.34 -10.11 11.77
CA LEU A 8 12.08 -8.77 12.35
C LEU A 8 13.28 -8.23 13.16
N ARG A 9 14.16 -9.11 13.64
CA ARG A 9 15.39 -8.70 14.35
C ARG A 9 16.32 -7.86 13.48
N TYR A 10 16.31 -8.06 12.16
CA TYR A 10 17.09 -7.25 11.22
C TYR A 10 16.59 -5.79 11.12
N LEU A 11 15.39 -5.45 11.60
CA LEU A 11 14.92 -4.07 11.65
C LEU A 11 15.38 -3.29 12.89
N ILE A 12 15.84 -3.98 13.95
CA ILE A 12 16.29 -3.34 15.19
C ILE A 12 17.39 -2.28 14.96
N PRO A 13 18.41 -2.51 14.11
CA PRO A 13 19.42 -1.49 13.77
C PRO A 13 18.81 -0.24 13.15
N TYR A 14 17.69 -0.39 12.44
CA TYR A 14 16.99 0.66 11.71
C TYR A 14 15.85 1.31 12.50
N LYS A 15 15.71 1.04 13.80
CA LYS A 15 14.62 1.53 14.65
C LYS A 15 14.39 3.05 14.54
N SER A 16 15.45 3.84 14.44
CA SER A 16 15.33 5.30 14.30
C SER A 16 14.63 5.68 13.00
N LYS A 17 14.97 5.05 11.88
CA LYS A 17 14.36 5.32 10.58
C LYS A 17 12.90 4.85 10.54
N VAL A 18 12.60 3.73 11.20
CA VAL A 18 11.23 3.24 11.35
C VAL A 18 10.38 4.24 12.12
N ILE A 19 10.87 4.74 13.26
CA ILE A 19 10.18 5.76 14.06
C ILE A 19 9.99 7.05 13.26
N SER A 20 11.03 7.53 12.58
CA SER A 20 10.94 8.72 11.72
C SER A 20 9.90 8.54 10.60
N SER A 21 9.86 7.36 9.96
CA SER A 21 8.85 7.06 8.95
C SER A 21 7.45 7.08 9.55
N ILE A 22 7.23 6.48 10.72
CA ILE A 22 5.94 6.53 11.42
C ILE A 22 5.54 7.98 11.69
N VAL A 23 6.43 8.80 12.26
CA VAL A 23 6.15 10.22 12.55
C VAL A 23 5.78 11.00 11.28
N LEU A 24 6.51 10.80 10.18
CA LEU A 24 6.18 11.45 8.90
C LEU A 24 4.83 10.99 8.35
N ASN A 25 4.47 9.72 8.53
CA ASN A 25 3.16 9.19 8.15
C ASN A 25 2.03 9.78 8.98
N ILE A 26 2.22 9.93 10.30
CA ILE A 26 1.27 10.63 11.19
C ILE A 26 1.05 12.06 10.68
N LEU A 27 2.15 12.76 10.39
CA LEU A 27 2.09 14.12 9.89
C LEU A 27 1.39 14.18 8.51
N THR A 28 1.62 13.19 7.65
CA THR A 28 0.92 13.05 6.35
C THR A 28 -0.59 12.92 6.54
N VAL A 29 -1.05 12.13 7.52
CA VAL A 29 -2.49 12.02 7.85
C VAL A 29 -3.05 13.38 8.27
N PHE A 30 -2.34 14.11 9.13
CA PHE A 30 -2.74 15.45 9.57
C PHE A 30 -2.91 16.42 8.39
N PHE A 31 -1.91 16.54 7.50
CA PHE A 31 -2.00 17.39 6.31
C PHE A 31 -3.06 16.91 5.32
N SER A 32 -3.29 15.60 5.22
CA SER A 32 -4.35 15.03 4.38
C SER A 32 -5.73 15.46 4.85
N LEU A 33 -5.99 15.39 6.14
CA LEU A 33 -7.27 15.77 6.72
C LEU A 33 -7.48 17.28 6.65
N GLY A 34 -6.44 18.08 6.91
CA GLY A 34 -6.48 19.52 6.72
C GLY A 34 -6.79 19.92 5.28
N SER A 35 -6.15 19.28 4.30
CA SER A 35 -6.40 19.51 2.87
C SER A 35 -7.87 19.22 2.47
N ILE A 36 -8.45 18.14 3.00
CA ILE A 36 -9.86 17.80 2.75
C ILE A 36 -10.80 18.78 3.48
N ALA A 37 -10.48 19.16 4.72
CA ALA A 37 -11.31 20.06 5.52
C ALA A 37 -11.49 21.44 4.85
N ILE A 38 -10.51 21.89 4.06
CA ILE A 38 -10.58 23.15 3.29
C ILE A 38 -11.69 23.14 2.21
N ILE A 39 -12.18 21.97 1.80
CA ILE A 39 -13.33 21.90 0.89
C ILE A 39 -14.56 22.57 1.52
N ILE A 40 -14.75 22.46 2.84
CA ILE A 40 -15.90 23.05 3.53
C ILE A 40 -15.98 24.58 3.35
N PRO A 41 -14.94 25.38 3.68
CA PRO A 41 -14.98 26.83 3.47
C PRO A 41 -15.07 27.19 1.99
N VAL A 42 -14.44 26.45 1.08
CA VAL A 42 -14.57 26.66 -0.37
C VAL A 42 -16.04 26.54 -0.81
N LEU A 43 -16.73 25.46 -0.41
CA LEU A 43 -18.14 25.26 -0.72
C LEU A 43 -19.02 26.35 -0.10
N LYS A 44 -18.75 26.76 1.15
CA LYS A 44 -19.49 27.85 1.81
C LYS A 44 -19.37 29.18 1.06
N ILE A 45 -18.17 29.52 0.58
CA ILE A 45 -17.93 30.75 -0.19
C ILE A 45 -18.63 30.69 -1.55
N ILE A 46 -18.50 29.57 -2.28
CA ILE A 46 -19.10 29.40 -3.62
C ILE A 46 -20.63 29.45 -3.55
N PHE A 47 -21.24 28.76 -2.57
CA PHE A 47 -22.70 28.75 -2.39
C PHE A 47 -23.24 29.97 -1.63
N LYS A 48 -22.40 30.97 -1.34
CA LYS A 48 -22.76 32.19 -0.59
C LYS A 48 -23.43 31.91 0.77
N ASN A 49 -23.18 30.76 1.38
CA ASN A 49 -23.66 30.39 2.71
C ASN A 49 -22.74 30.96 3.80
N ILE A 50 -22.40 32.25 3.70
CA ILE A 50 -21.52 32.93 4.65
C ILE A 50 -22.41 33.52 5.75
N THR A 51 -22.45 32.87 6.91
CA THR A 51 -23.03 33.49 8.11
C THR A 51 -22.07 34.58 8.56
N ILE A 52 -22.39 35.84 8.24
CA ILE A 52 -21.63 37.00 8.72
C ILE A 52 -21.77 37.01 10.24
N THR A 53 -20.70 36.70 10.95
CA THR A 53 -20.64 36.80 12.41
C THR A 53 -19.85 38.06 12.72
N PRO A 54 -20.48 39.12 13.26
CA PRO A 54 -19.80 40.40 13.48
C PRO A 54 -18.76 40.33 14.61
N ASP A 55 -18.95 39.41 15.57
CA ASP A 55 -18.13 39.34 16.78
C ASP A 55 -17.13 38.18 16.77
N LYS A 56 -15.94 38.45 17.32
CA LYS A 56 -14.89 37.44 17.52
C LYS A 56 -15.41 36.38 18.50
N PRO A 57 -15.39 35.07 18.14
CA PRO A 57 -15.91 34.02 19.01
C PRO A 57 -15.09 33.89 20.29
N ILE A 58 -15.80 33.71 21.40
CA ILE A 58 -15.21 33.42 22.72
C ILE A 58 -15.17 31.90 22.90
N TYR A 59 -14.09 31.40 23.51
CA TYR A 59 -13.92 29.97 23.73
C TYR A 59 -14.93 29.44 24.77
N ASN A 60 -15.94 28.70 24.30
CA ASN A 60 -17.01 28.12 25.13
C ASN A 60 -16.77 26.64 25.51
N GLY A 61 -15.51 26.20 25.61
CA GLY A 61 -15.16 24.83 26.02
C GLY A 61 -15.27 23.73 24.94
N ASN A 62 -15.85 24.03 23.77
CA ASN A 62 -15.90 23.10 22.64
C ASN A 62 -14.92 23.51 21.53
N ILE A 63 -13.84 22.73 21.37
CA ILE A 63 -12.75 23.01 20.43
C ILE A 63 -13.25 23.05 18.98
N LYS A 64 -14.22 22.20 18.62
CA LYS A 64 -14.74 22.08 17.26
C LYS A 64 -15.54 23.32 16.90
N THR A 65 -16.52 23.69 17.72
CA THR A 65 -17.36 24.87 17.46
C THR A 65 -16.53 26.15 17.44
N TYR A 66 -15.54 26.25 18.33
CA TYR A 66 -14.60 27.37 18.33
C TYR A 66 -13.76 27.41 17.03
N SER A 67 -13.22 26.28 16.57
CA SER A 67 -12.44 26.22 15.32
C SER A 67 -13.27 26.58 14.07
N GLU A 68 -14.55 26.19 14.03
CA GLU A 68 -15.45 26.52 12.93
C GLU A 68 -15.82 28.01 12.96
N GLN A 69 -16.14 28.55 14.13
CA GLN A 69 -16.50 29.95 14.31
C GLN A 69 -15.32 30.88 13.99
N ILE A 70 -14.12 30.55 14.44
CA ILE A 70 -12.94 31.40 14.20
C ILE A 70 -12.55 31.39 12.71
N LEU A 71 -12.64 30.24 12.04
CA LEU A 71 -12.44 30.14 10.60
C LEU A 71 -13.48 30.97 9.84
N ASN A 72 -14.77 30.83 10.18
CA ASN A 72 -15.83 31.59 9.51
C ASN A 72 -15.68 33.11 9.76
N TYR A 73 -15.26 33.52 10.96
CA TYR A 73 -14.97 34.93 11.29
C TYR A 73 -13.89 35.49 10.36
N TYR A 74 -12.71 34.85 10.29
CA TYR A 74 -11.63 35.31 9.41
C TYR A 74 -12.06 35.33 7.93
N ILE A 75 -12.76 34.29 7.45
CA ILE A 75 -13.26 34.24 6.07
C ILE A 75 -14.22 35.41 5.81
N SER A 76 -15.18 35.67 6.71
CA SER A 76 -16.15 36.77 6.56
C SER A 76 -15.52 38.16 6.67
N PHE A 77 -14.54 38.32 7.57
CA PHE A 77 -13.80 39.56 7.75
C PHE A 77 -13.01 39.93 6.49
N TYR A 78 -12.23 39.00 5.95
CA TYR A 78 -11.49 39.22 4.71
C TYR A 78 -12.39 39.30 3.47
N ALA A 79 -13.55 38.64 3.49
CA ALA A 79 -14.50 38.70 2.37
C ALA A 79 -15.19 40.06 2.28
N ASN A 80 -15.47 40.71 3.41
CA ASN A 80 -16.03 42.06 3.44
C ASN A 80 -15.01 43.14 3.04
N LEU A 81 -13.72 42.95 3.34
CA LEU A 81 -12.67 43.93 3.01
C LEU A 81 -12.19 43.84 1.56
N ASN A 82 -11.91 42.63 1.06
CA ASN A 82 -11.22 42.42 -0.23
C ASN A 82 -12.09 41.72 -1.28
N GLY A 83 -13.35 41.42 -0.95
CA GLY A 83 -14.28 40.68 -1.79
C GLY A 83 -14.14 39.15 -1.69
N PRO A 84 -15.20 38.39 -2.03
CA PRO A 84 -15.24 36.93 -1.87
C PRO A 84 -14.26 36.17 -2.78
N PHE A 85 -13.94 36.72 -3.95
CA PHE A 85 -12.99 36.10 -4.90
C PHE A 85 -11.56 36.05 -4.34
N TYR A 86 -11.13 37.11 -3.66
CA TYR A 86 -9.79 37.18 -3.06
C TYR A 86 -9.63 36.15 -1.94
N VAL A 87 -10.64 36.01 -1.07
CA VAL A 87 -10.64 35.00 0.00
C VAL A 87 -10.63 33.58 -0.57
N LEU A 88 -11.39 33.33 -1.63
CA LEU A 88 -11.40 32.04 -2.29
C LEU A 88 -10.00 31.66 -2.82
N LEU A 89 -9.28 32.61 -3.44
CA LEU A 89 -7.93 32.38 -3.94
C LEU A 89 -6.97 32.01 -2.81
N TRP A 90 -7.01 32.71 -1.67
CA TRP A 90 -6.20 32.38 -0.49
C TRP A 90 -6.53 30.99 0.07
N VAL A 91 -7.81 30.66 0.21
CA VAL A 91 -8.25 29.36 0.74
C VAL A 91 -7.77 28.22 -0.18
N VAL A 92 -7.90 28.39 -1.50
CA VAL A 92 -7.38 27.44 -2.50
C VAL A 92 -5.86 27.36 -2.46
N GLY A 93 -5.16 28.49 -2.30
CA GLY A 93 -3.70 28.53 -2.15
C GLY A 93 -3.21 27.76 -0.92
N ILE A 94 -3.87 27.93 0.22
CA ILE A 94 -3.60 27.17 1.45
C ILE A 94 -3.89 25.68 1.22
N ALA A 95 -4.99 25.33 0.55
CA ALA A 95 -5.28 23.94 0.20
C ALA A 95 -4.19 23.31 -0.67
N GLY A 96 -3.73 24.04 -1.70
CA GLY A 96 -2.64 23.61 -2.56
C GLY A 96 -1.35 23.40 -1.78
N PHE A 97 -1.03 24.32 -0.85
CA PHE A 97 0.12 24.20 0.02
C PHE A 97 0.03 22.98 0.96
N LEU A 98 -1.10 22.78 1.65
CA LEU A 98 -1.30 21.60 2.51
C LEU A 98 -1.21 20.29 1.70
N PHE A 99 -1.78 20.27 0.50
CA PHE A 99 -1.70 19.12 -0.39
C PHE A 99 -0.26 18.84 -0.83
N LEU A 100 0.51 19.88 -1.14
CA LEU A 100 1.93 19.76 -1.47
C LEU A 100 2.72 19.23 -0.26
N CYS A 101 2.54 19.81 0.92
CA CYS A 101 3.19 19.36 2.16
C CYS A 101 2.87 17.88 2.45
N LYS A 102 1.60 17.47 2.33
CA LYS A 102 1.19 16.06 2.46
C LYS A 102 2.00 15.16 1.53
N ASN A 103 2.11 15.52 0.26
CA ASN A 103 2.79 14.68 -0.73
C ASN A 103 4.31 14.63 -0.50
N VAL A 104 4.93 15.75 -0.14
CA VAL A 104 6.35 15.81 0.21
C VAL A 104 6.66 14.94 1.43
N LEU A 105 5.85 15.05 2.49
CA LEU A 105 6.02 14.22 3.69
C LEU A 105 5.82 12.73 3.40
N ARG A 106 4.81 12.39 2.60
CA ARG A 106 4.59 11.01 2.13
C ARG A 106 5.80 10.49 1.38
N TYR A 107 6.34 11.27 0.45
CA TYR A 107 7.51 10.90 -0.33
C TYR A 107 8.74 10.64 0.56
N PHE A 108 9.01 11.52 1.54
CA PHE A 108 10.08 11.27 2.50
C PHE A 108 9.84 10.04 3.37
N ALA A 109 8.59 9.79 3.80
CA ALA A 109 8.23 8.60 4.55
C ALA A 109 8.50 7.31 3.75
N GLU A 110 8.20 7.31 2.45
CA GLU A 110 8.47 6.21 1.52
C GLU A 110 9.97 6.02 1.28
N ILE A 111 10.75 7.10 1.09
CA ILE A 111 12.21 7.01 0.96
C ILE A 111 12.84 6.33 2.19
N LEU A 112 12.43 6.73 3.40
CA LEU A 112 12.95 6.09 4.62
C LEU A 112 12.66 4.60 4.63
N LEU A 113 11.47 4.19 4.18
CA LEU A 113 11.04 2.80 4.09
C LEU A 113 11.88 2.02 3.06
N VAL A 114 12.12 2.58 1.87
CA VAL A 114 13.00 1.98 0.86
C VAL A 114 14.43 1.86 1.37
N ASN A 115 14.94 2.86 2.08
CA ASN A 115 16.27 2.82 2.68
C ASN A 115 16.40 1.73 3.76
N ILE A 116 15.36 1.51 4.56
CA ILE A 116 15.31 0.40 5.52
C ILE A 116 15.28 -0.93 4.76
N LYS A 117 14.45 -1.04 3.71
CA LYS A 117 14.34 -2.23 2.85
C LYS A 117 15.70 -2.64 2.27
N ASN A 118 16.41 -1.71 1.66
CA ASN A 118 17.72 -1.97 1.05
C ASN A 118 18.81 -2.22 2.10
N GLY A 119 18.72 -1.57 3.26
CA GLY A 119 19.66 -1.77 4.36
C GLY A 119 19.59 -3.18 4.94
N VAL A 120 18.39 -3.65 5.28
CA VAL A 120 18.17 -5.01 5.76
C VAL A 120 18.55 -6.06 4.72
N GLU A 121 18.24 -5.80 3.45
CA GLU A 121 18.66 -6.68 2.36
C GLU A 121 20.17 -6.85 2.31
N ARG A 122 20.91 -5.75 2.40
CA ARG A 122 22.38 -5.78 2.47
C ARG A 122 22.86 -6.60 3.67
N ASP A 123 22.26 -6.44 4.84
CA ASP A 123 22.67 -7.14 6.05
C ASP A 123 22.39 -8.66 5.94
N ILE A 124 21.25 -9.06 5.36
CA ILE A 124 20.94 -10.47 5.07
C ILE A 124 21.95 -11.08 4.09
N ARG A 125 22.28 -10.37 3.00
CA ARG A 125 23.28 -10.83 2.03
C ARG A 125 24.66 -11.00 2.67
N ASN A 126 25.06 -10.08 3.55
CA ASN A 126 26.33 -10.17 4.29
C ASN A 126 26.36 -11.41 5.21
N ASP A 127 25.28 -11.66 5.95
CA ASP A 127 25.19 -12.81 6.84
C ASP A 127 25.21 -14.15 6.10
N LEU A 128 24.53 -14.22 4.95
CA LEU A 128 24.55 -15.42 4.11
C LEU A 128 25.91 -15.63 3.43
N HIS A 129 26.53 -14.56 2.93
CA HIS A 129 27.87 -14.65 2.35
C HIS A 129 28.90 -15.14 3.38
N ARG A 130 28.87 -14.61 4.61
CA ARG A 130 29.69 -15.11 5.71
C ARG A 130 29.44 -16.61 5.97
N LYS A 131 28.18 -17.05 5.94
CA LYS A 131 27.87 -18.46 6.18
C LYS A 131 28.40 -19.38 5.08
N ILE A 132 28.40 -18.91 3.83
CA ILE A 132 28.96 -19.65 2.69
C ILE A 132 30.47 -19.81 2.84
N LEU A 133 31.17 -18.78 3.30
CA LEU A 133 32.63 -18.85 3.53
C LEU A 133 33.01 -19.83 4.65
N GLU A 134 32.12 -20.07 5.62
CA GLU A 134 32.32 -21.03 6.73
C GLU A 134 31.95 -22.47 6.36
N MET A 135 31.38 -22.72 5.18
CA MET A 135 30.91 -24.06 4.80
C MET A 135 32.07 -24.98 4.37
N PRO A 136 32.05 -26.27 4.79
CA PRO A 136 33.01 -27.26 4.31
C PRO A 136 32.93 -27.44 2.78
N ILE A 137 34.08 -27.59 2.11
CA ILE A 137 34.18 -27.74 0.65
C ILE A 137 33.34 -28.92 0.13
N ALA A 138 33.19 -30.00 0.92
CA ALA A 138 32.33 -31.14 0.59
C ALA A 138 30.84 -30.76 0.39
N GLN A 139 30.40 -29.63 0.93
CA GLN A 139 29.05 -29.10 0.75
C GLN A 139 28.92 -28.20 -0.50
N LEU A 140 30.03 -27.82 -1.13
CA LEU A 140 30.13 -26.86 -2.23
C LEU A 140 30.36 -27.54 -3.60
N THR A 141 29.56 -28.57 -3.90
CA THR A 141 29.56 -29.25 -5.21
C THR A 141 28.93 -28.38 -6.31
N GLU A 142 29.22 -28.62 -7.60
CA GLU A 142 28.68 -27.77 -8.71
C GLU A 142 27.15 -27.66 -8.72
N GLN A 143 26.43 -28.78 -8.55
CA GLN A 143 24.97 -28.76 -8.45
C GLN A 143 24.47 -27.94 -7.25
N ARG A 144 25.19 -27.99 -6.11
CA ARG A 144 24.87 -27.22 -4.91
C ARG A 144 25.24 -25.75 -5.04
N LYS A 145 26.24 -25.40 -5.86
CA LYS A 145 26.62 -24.02 -6.16
C LYS A 145 25.50 -23.30 -6.91
N GLY A 146 24.91 -23.93 -7.92
CA GLY A 146 23.74 -23.39 -8.62
C GLY A 146 22.55 -23.18 -7.67
N ASP A 147 22.28 -24.17 -6.82
CA ASP A 147 21.20 -24.11 -5.83
C ASP A 147 21.43 -23.02 -4.77
N LEU A 148 22.67 -22.84 -4.32
CA LEU A 148 23.06 -21.75 -3.41
C LEU A 148 22.90 -20.37 -4.05
N MET A 149 23.30 -20.23 -5.33
CA MET A 149 23.14 -18.98 -6.06
C MET A 149 21.66 -18.62 -6.26
N ALA A 150 20.83 -19.60 -6.63
CA ALA A 150 19.39 -19.40 -6.78
C ALA A 150 18.73 -18.97 -5.47
N ARG A 151 19.08 -19.59 -4.34
CA ARG A 151 18.58 -19.20 -3.00
C ARG A 151 19.07 -17.81 -2.58
N LEU A 152 20.31 -17.45 -2.92
CA LEU A 152 20.85 -16.12 -2.65
C LEU A 152 20.19 -15.02 -3.48
N THR A 153 19.76 -15.30 -4.71
CA THR A 153 19.14 -14.28 -5.57
C THR A 153 17.63 -14.26 -5.43
N ASN A 154 16.96 -15.39 -5.62
CA ASN A 154 15.51 -15.46 -5.73
C ASN A 154 14.84 -15.51 -4.35
N ASP A 155 15.27 -16.42 -3.47
CA ASP A 155 14.63 -16.56 -2.16
C ASP A 155 14.85 -15.31 -1.28
N ILE A 156 16.03 -14.67 -1.35
CA ILE A 156 16.28 -13.41 -0.62
C ILE A 156 15.31 -12.31 -1.09
N LEU A 157 15.14 -12.16 -2.41
CA LEU A 157 14.22 -11.17 -2.96
C LEU A 157 12.79 -11.47 -2.53
N GLU A 158 12.34 -12.72 -2.60
CA GLU A 158 10.98 -13.06 -2.20
C GLU A 158 10.73 -12.84 -0.71
N ILE A 159 11.68 -13.26 0.13
CA ILE A 159 11.66 -13.03 1.59
C ILE A 159 11.67 -11.53 1.90
N GLN A 160 12.49 -10.74 1.19
CA GLN A 160 12.52 -9.27 1.33
C GLN A 160 11.13 -8.69 1.07
N TRP A 161 10.53 -8.97 -0.08
CA TRP A 161 9.23 -8.40 -0.44
C TRP A 161 8.14 -8.83 0.54
N ALA A 162 8.13 -10.09 0.97
CA ALA A 162 7.17 -10.62 1.93
C ALA A 162 7.30 -9.97 3.32
N ILE A 163 8.52 -9.82 3.86
CA ILE A 163 8.74 -9.23 5.18
C ILE A 163 8.34 -7.75 5.16
N PHE A 164 8.85 -6.98 4.19
CA PHE A 164 8.64 -5.54 4.16
C PHE A 164 7.17 -5.17 3.92
N SER A 165 6.53 -5.83 2.96
CA SER A 165 5.10 -5.62 2.71
C SER A 165 4.23 -6.00 3.91
N SER A 166 4.62 -7.03 4.66
CA SER A 166 3.87 -7.46 5.85
C SER A 166 4.07 -6.54 7.04
N ILE A 167 5.27 -6.00 7.26
CA ILE A 167 5.53 -5.03 8.35
C ILE A 167 4.77 -3.73 8.11
N GLN A 168 4.82 -3.23 6.88
CA GLN A 168 4.07 -2.03 6.49
C GLN A 168 2.58 -2.22 6.78
N ARG A 169 2.01 -3.34 6.32
CA ARG A 169 0.60 -3.68 6.56
C ARG A 169 0.23 -3.95 8.02
N LEU A 170 1.18 -4.38 8.86
CA LEU A 170 0.90 -4.78 10.23
C LEU A 170 1.11 -3.64 11.25
N ILE A 171 1.97 -2.68 10.96
CA ILE A 171 2.29 -1.57 11.89
C ILE A 171 1.79 -0.23 11.34
N GLN A 172 2.14 0.10 10.10
CA GLN A 172 1.88 1.43 9.54
C GLN A 172 0.40 1.61 9.16
N ASP A 173 -0.17 0.66 8.42
CA ASP A 173 -1.55 0.77 7.94
C ASP A 173 -2.57 0.82 9.11
N PRO A 174 -2.50 -0.04 10.15
CA PRO A 174 -3.44 0.04 11.27
C PRO A 174 -3.28 1.34 12.04
N LEU A 175 -2.05 1.82 12.22
CA LEU A 175 -1.79 3.09 12.90
C LEU A 175 -2.38 4.27 12.12
N MET A 176 -2.22 4.31 10.80
CA MET A 176 -2.87 5.31 9.94
C MET A 176 -4.40 5.25 10.02
N ILE A 177 -4.98 4.04 9.98
CA ILE A 177 -6.42 3.83 10.09
C ILE A 177 -6.92 4.35 11.44
N ILE A 178 -6.28 3.96 12.55
CA ILE A 178 -6.65 4.38 13.90
C ILE A 178 -6.61 5.90 14.02
N LEU A 179 -5.53 6.54 13.58
CA LEU A 179 -5.41 8.00 13.63
C LEU A 179 -6.48 8.69 12.78
N THR A 180 -6.75 8.17 11.59
CA THR A 180 -7.79 8.71 10.72
C THR A 180 -9.17 8.59 11.37
N VAL A 181 -9.50 7.43 11.95
CA VAL A 181 -10.77 7.19 12.65
C VAL A 181 -10.90 8.10 13.86
N ILE A 182 -9.84 8.27 14.66
CA ILE A 182 -9.83 9.19 15.81
C ILE A 182 -10.19 10.60 15.35
N VAL A 183 -9.53 11.11 14.30
CA VAL A 183 -9.81 12.46 13.79
C VAL A 183 -11.23 12.55 13.21
N LEU A 184 -11.70 11.52 12.50
CA LEU A 184 -13.08 11.50 11.98
C LEU A 184 -14.12 11.55 13.11
N ILE A 185 -13.90 10.84 14.23
CA ILE A 185 -14.76 10.90 15.41
C ILE A 185 -14.79 12.32 15.99
N PHE A 186 -13.64 12.99 16.08
CA PHE A 186 -13.55 14.40 16.49
C PHE A 186 -14.34 15.34 15.57
N PHE A 187 -14.33 15.09 14.25
CA PHE A 187 -15.12 15.88 13.27
C PHE A 187 -16.62 15.58 13.38
N SER A 188 -17.02 14.31 13.32
CA SER A 188 -18.42 13.89 13.45
C SER A 188 -18.52 12.42 13.83
N ALA A 189 -18.82 12.15 15.10
CA ALA A 189 -19.07 10.80 15.59
C ALA A 189 -20.21 10.11 14.82
N LYS A 190 -21.30 10.82 14.51
CA LYS A 190 -22.48 10.25 13.82
C LYS A 190 -22.14 9.75 12.41
N LEU A 191 -21.43 10.56 11.62
CA LEU A 191 -20.99 10.16 10.28
C LEU A 191 -19.95 9.04 10.34
N THR A 192 -19.06 9.08 11.32
CA THR A 192 -18.03 8.06 11.48
C THR A 192 -18.64 6.70 11.83
N VAL A 193 -19.62 6.64 12.73
CA VAL A 193 -20.35 5.41 13.05
C VAL A 193 -21.04 4.84 11.80
N PHE A 194 -21.66 5.70 10.98
CA PHE A 194 -22.24 5.27 9.71
C PHE A 194 -21.20 4.62 8.79
N VAL A 195 -20.02 5.24 8.63
CA VAL A 195 -18.92 4.68 7.82
C VAL A 195 -18.41 3.36 8.41
N ILE A 196 -18.24 3.28 9.74
CA ILE A 196 -17.78 2.07 10.42
C ILE A 196 -18.75 0.90 10.20
N ILE A 197 -20.06 1.15 10.15
CA ILE A 197 -21.07 0.13 9.82
C ILE A 197 -21.04 -0.22 8.33
N LEU A 198 -20.73 0.73 7.46
CA LEU A 198 -20.64 0.50 6.02
C LEU A 198 -19.43 -0.38 5.65
N ILE A 199 -18.29 -0.21 6.33
CA ILE A 199 -17.08 -1.00 6.11
C ILE A 199 -17.32 -2.52 6.12
N PRO A 200 -17.92 -3.15 7.15
CA PRO A 200 -18.18 -4.59 7.14
C PRO A 200 -19.17 -5.01 6.06
N ILE A 201 -20.18 -4.18 5.73
CA ILE A 201 -21.10 -4.45 4.62
C ILE A 201 -20.33 -4.53 3.30
N THR A 202 -19.47 -3.53 3.02
CA THR A 202 -18.60 -3.56 1.84
C THR A 202 -17.60 -4.71 1.89
N GLY A 203 -17.07 -5.03 3.07
CA GLY A 203 -16.16 -6.16 3.28
C GLY A 203 -16.81 -7.50 2.98
N LEU A 204 -18.08 -7.69 3.35
CA LEU A 204 -18.86 -8.89 3.01
C LEU A 204 -19.08 -9.01 1.51
N VAL A 205 -19.43 -7.92 0.82
CA VAL A 205 -19.61 -7.91 -0.64
C VAL A 205 -18.29 -8.26 -1.34
N ILE A 206 -17.19 -7.61 -0.94
CA ILE A 206 -15.85 -7.86 -1.49
C ILE A 206 -15.41 -9.31 -1.23
N THR A 207 -15.63 -9.82 -0.02
CA THR A 207 -15.26 -11.19 0.35
C THR A 207 -16.10 -12.22 -0.41
N SER A 208 -17.40 -11.97 -0.58
CA SER A 208 -18.29 -12.83 -1.37
C SER A 208 -17.84 -12.89 -2.84
N LEU A 209 -17.52 -11.73 -3.42
CA LEU A 209 -17.01 -11.64 -4.79
C LEU A 209 -15.65 -12.33 -4.92
N GLY A 210 -14.74 -12.10 -3.97
CA GLY A 210 -13.42 -12.74 -3.93
C GLY A 210 -13.51 -14.26 -3.81
N ASN A 211 -14.41 -14.77 -2.97
CA ASN A 211 -14.64 -16.21 -2.82
C ASN A 211 -15.27 -16.83 -4.08
N SER A 212 -16.14 -16.09 -4.77
CA SER A 212 -16.71 -16.52 -6.06
C SER A 212 -15.63 -16.67 -7.14
N LEU A 213 -14.64 -15.76 -7.16
CA LEU A 213 -13.52 -15.79 -8.11
C LEU A 213 -12.42 -16.80 -7.75
N LYS A 214 -12.34 -17.21 -6.47
CA LYS A 214 -11.27 -18.09 -5.99
C LYS A 214 -11.28 -19.45 -6.68
N LYS A 215 -12.44 -20.12 -6.76
CA LYS A 215 -12.56 -21.46 -7.37
C LYS A 215 -12.20 -21.47 -8.87
N PRO A 216 -12.74 -20.58 -9.72
CA PRO A 216 -12.31 -20.46 -11.12
C PRO A 216 -10.81 -20.16 -11.25
N SER A 217 -10.27 -19.25 -10.42
CA SER A 217 -8.84 -18.92 -10.46
C SER A 217 -7.94 -20.11 -10.11
N GLU A 218 -8.35 -20.96 -9.16
CA GLU A 218 -7.63 -22.20 -8.83
C GLU A 218 -7.67 -23.19 -10.00
N ARG A 219 -8.81 -23.37 -10.67
CA ARG A 219 -8.93 -24.23 -11.85
C ARG A 219 -8.11 -23.74 -13.03
N ALA A 220 -8.16 -22.44 -13.33
CA ALA A 220 -7.34 -21.84 -14.38
C ALA A 220 -5.84 -22.04 -14.12
N LYS A 221 -5.39 -21.91 -12.86
CA LYS A 221 -4.00 -22.19 -12.48
C LYS A 221 -3.61 -23.66 -12.68
N GLU A 222 -4.51 -24.59 -12.36
CA GLU A 222 -4.28 -26.02 -12.57
C GLU A 222 -4.16 -26.37 -14.06
N GLU A 223 -5.06 -25.86 -14.90
CA GLU A 223 -4.99 -26.03 -16.36
C GLU A 223 -3.73 -25.39 -16.97
N LEU A 224 -3.34 -24.20 -16.48
CA LEU A 224 -2.08 -23.58 -16.90
C LEU A 224 -0.87 -24.45 -16.55
N GLY A 225 -0.90 -25.12 -15.38
CA GLY A 225 0.12 -26.09 -14.98
C GLY A 225 0.21 -27.28 -15.96
N LYS A 226 -0.94 -27.81 -16.42
CA LYS A 226 -0.99 -28.87 -17.44
C LYS A 226 -0.40 -28.42 -18.78
N ILE A 227 -0.73 -27.20 -19.22
CA ILE A 227 -0.15 -26.60 -20.43
C ILE A 227 1.37 -26.53 -20.33
N MET A 228 1.89 -26.06 -19.19
CA MET A 228 3.35 -25.98 -18.98
C MET A 228 4.00 -27.37 -18.99
N SER A 229 3.37 -28.37 -18.37
CA SER A 229 3.86 -29.75 -18.41
C SER A 229 3.90 -30.31 -19.83
N HIS A 230 2.90 -30.02 -20.67
CA HIS A 230 2.90 -30.43 -22.07
C HIS A 230 4.01 -29.76 -22.88
N ILE A 231 4.30 -28.48 -22.62
CA ILE A 231 5.41 -27.78 -23.26
C ILE A 231 6.74 -28.45 -22.90
N GLU A 232 6.95 -28.75 -21.62
CA GLU A 232 8.17 -29.41 -21.14
C GLU A 232 8.36 -30.80 -21.77
N GLU A 233 7.31 -31.61 -21.81
CA GLU A 233 7.30 -32.93 -22.46
C GLU A 233 7.61 -32.82 -23.97
N ASN A 234 6.97 -31.88 -24.66
CA ASN A 234 7.16 -31.68 -26.10
C ASN A 234 8.58 -31.20 -26.44
N ILE A 235 9.17 -30.33 -25.61
CA ILE A 235 10.56 -29.89 -25.77
C ILE A 235 11.51 -31.08 -25.56
N GLY A 236 11.29 -31.87 -24.51
CA GLY A 236 12.08 -33.08 -24.24
C GLY A 236 11.98 -34.14 -25.33
N ALA A 237 10.80 -34.29 -25.95
CA ALA A 237 10.53 -35.27 -27.00
C ALA A 237 10.69 -34.72 -28.44
N LEU A 238 11.18 -33.48 -28.62
CA LEU A 238 11.15 -32.78 -29.90
C LEU A 238 11.82 -33.55 -31.04
N SER A 239 12.95 -34.23 -30.75
CA SER A 239 13.64 -35.06 -31.75
C SER A 239 12.76 -36.23 -32.21
N ALA A 240 12.07 -36.91 -31.28
CA ALA A 240 11.18 -38.01 -31.62
C ALA A 240 9.96 -37.50 -32.41
N ILE A 241 9.37 -36.39 -31.99
CA ILE A 241 8.23 -35.77 -32.68
C ILE A 241 8.58 -35.49 -34.16
N ARG A 242 9.75 -34.91 -34.42
CA ARG A 242 10.23 -34.63 -35.80
C ARG A 242 10.54 -35.90 -36.58
N SER A 243 11.17 -36.90 -35.94
CA SER A 243 11.49 -38.18 -36.60
C SER A 243 10.24 -38.94 -37.08
N TYR A 244 9.10 -38.76 -36.42
CA TYR A 244 7.82 -39.35 -36.80
C TYR A 244 6.88 -38.39 -37.57
N VAL A 245 7.34 -37.19 -37.93
CA VAL A 245 6.53 -36.15 -38.60
C VAL A 245 5.20 -35.90 -37.85
N GLY A 246 5.30 -35.79 -36.51
CA GLY A 246 4.17 -35.72 -35.59
C GLY A 246 3.77 -34.31 -35.17
N GLU A 247 4.37 -33.26 -35.75
CA GLU A 247 4.22 -31.86 -35.32
C GLU A 247 2.75 -31.41 -35.32
N ASP A 248 2.03 -31.62 -36.42
CA ASP A 248 0.62 -31.21 -36.55
C ASP A 248 -0.29 -31.91 -35.52
N ARG A 249 0.01 -33.16 -35.19
CA ARG A 249 -0.76 -33.93 -34.20
C ARG A 249 -0.55 -33.37 -32.80
N ILE A 250 0.70 -33.08 -32.45
CA ILE A 250 1.05 -32.51 -31.15
C ILE A 250 0.50 -31.09 -31.02
N GLN A 251 0.59 -30.28 -32.09
CA GLN A 251 0.03 -28.94 -32.14
C GLN A 251 -1.48 -28.94 -31.93
N LYS A 252 -2.24 -29.81 -32.62
CA LYS A 252 -3.69 -29.95 -32.41
C LYS A 252 -4.04 -30.36 -30.97
N LYS A 253 -3.26 -31.24 -30.35
CA LYS A 253 -3.45 -31.65 -28.95
C LYS A 253 -3.19 -30.48 -28.00
N PHE A 254 -2.17 -29.67 -28.27
CA PHE A 254 -1.87 -28.47 -27.51
C PHE A 254 -2.99 -27.41 -27.64
N GLU A 255 -3.48 -27.17 -28.86
CA GLU A 255 -4.60 -26.25 -29.11
C GLU A 255 -5.86 -26.65 -28.35
N GLN A 256 -6.18 -27.95 -28.29
CA GLN A 256 -7.30 -28.45 -27.48
C GLN A 256 -7.10 -28.15 -25.98
N SER A 257 -5.90 -28.39 -25.44
CA SER A 257 -5.59 -28.08 -24.04
C SER A 257 -5.66 -26.58 -23.75
N ASN A 258 -5.21 -25.75 -24.70
CA ASN A 258 -5.24 -24.29 -24.57
C ASN A 258 -6.68 -23.75 -24.65
N GLN A 259 -7.53 -24.37 -25.46
CA GLN A 259 -8.96 -24.06 -25.53
C GLN A 259 -9.68 -24.41 -24.22
N HIS A 260 -9.31 -25.51 -23.57
CA HIS A 260 -9.82 -25.87 -22.25
C HIS A 260 -9.42 -24.85 -21.18
N TYR A 261 -8.19 -24.33 -21.22
CA TYR A 261 -7.75 -23.26 -20.33
C TYR A 261 -8.53 -21.95 -20.52
N LEU A 262 -8.84 -21.57 -21.77
CA LEU A 262 -9.64 -20.38 -22.07
C LEU A 262 -11.06 -20.42 -21.46
N GLN A 263 -11.59 -21.62 -21.21
CA GLN A 263 -12.96 -21.83 -20.73
C GLN A 263 -13.08 -21.85 -19.18
N GLN A 264 -11.98 -21.77 -18.43
CA GLN A 264 -11.95 -21.75 -16.96
C GLN A 264 -11.97 -20.33 -16.39
#